data_AF-A0A6I9TI04-F1
#
_entry.id   AF-A0A6I9TI04-F1
#
_cell.length_a   1.000
_cell.length_b   1.000
_cell.length_c   1.000
_cell.angle_alpha   90.00
_cell.angle_beta   90.00
_cell.angle_gamma   90.00
#
_symmetry.space_group_name_H-M   'P 1'
#
loop_
_entity.id
_entity.type
_entity.pdbx_description
1 polymer ?
#
loop_
_entity_poly.entity_id
_entity_poly.type
_entity_poly.pdbx_seq_one_letter_code
_entity_poly.pdbx_strand_id
1 'polypeptide(L)'
;MEGCVSREIEVKVSASETWKAYGSLLLAEIGVEAFPEKYSGFKVEGDGYAGTIIQVFFAPGVAGPPWYKEKYLVVDDERRVKVGEFVEGGVLEQGFKSYVVTLEAIEKKGKKDECIMRGSIEYELNDEAALPLVTSSIEGLLGIMKAVADYVIKHHTTTTTN
;
A
#
# COMPACT_ATOMS: atom_id res chain seq x y z
N MET A 1 -15.71 14.88 8.71
CA MET A 1 -14.33 15.22 9.12
C MET A 1 -13.37 14.74 8.05
N GLU A 2 -12.38 15.53 7.67
CA GLU A 2 -11.35 15.15 6.69
C GLU A 2 -9.95 15.24 7.31
N GLY A 3 -9.00 14.48 6.79
CA GLY A 3 -7.64 14.47 7.31
C GLY A 3 -6.67 13.65 6.46
N CYS A 4 -5.40 13.71 6.86
CA CYS A 4 -4.33 12.92 6.26
C CYS A 4 -3.44 12.35 7.37
N VAL A 5 -3.14 11.05 7.29
CA VAL A 5 -2.20 10.36 8.17
C VAL A 5 -1.10 9.71 7.35
N SER A 6 0.13 9.70 7.87
CA SER A 6 1.28 9.15 7.15
C SER A 6 2.24 8.38 8.05
N ARG A 7 3.03 7.51 7.41
CA ARG A 7 4.13 6.75 8.00
C ARG A 7 5.32 6.74 7.04
N GLU A 8 6.50 6.70 7.61
CA GLU A 8 7.76 6.57 6.88
C GLU A 8 8.61 5.49 7.54
N ILE A 9 9.31 4.70 6.73
CA ILE A 9 10.34 3.75 7.19
C ILE A 9 11.60 3.88 6.32
N GLU A 10 12.75 3.64 6.94
CA GLU A 10 14.00 3.50 6.18
C GLU A 10 14.13 2.08 5.65
N VAL A 11 14.55 1.94 4.39
CA VAL A 11 14.84 0.66 3.75
C VAL A 11 16.29 0.66 3.31
N LYS A 12 17.03 -0.43 3.58
CA LYS A 12 18.43 -0.60 3.17
C LYS A 12 18.57 -1.15 1.75
N VAL A 13 17.77 -0.59 0.85
CA VAL A 13 17.73 -0.87 -0.59
C VAL A 13 17.50 0.47 -1.30
N SER A 14 17.98 0.62 -2.53
CA SER A 14 17.79 1.86 -3.30
C SER A 14 16.30 2.15 -3.54
N ALA A 15 15.97 3.42 -3.81
CA ALA A 15 14.58 3.82 -4.08
C ALA A 15 14.04 3.14 -5.35
N SER A 16 14.86 3.00 -6.39
CA SER A 16 14.49 2.35 -7.65
C SER A 16 14.22 0.86 -7.47
N GLU A 17 15.07 0.14 -6.73
CA GLU A 17 14.85 -1.28 -6.48
C GLU A 17 13.65 -1.52 -5.56
N THR A 18 13.48 -0.69 -4.53
CA THR A 18 12.29 -0.75 -3.66
C THR A 18 11.01 -0.49 -4.44
N TRP A 19 11.05 0.44 -5.39
CA TRP A 19 9.90 0.81 -6.22
C TRP A 19 9.37 -0.33 -7.09
N LYS A 20 10.24 -1.23 -7.58
CA LYS A 20 9.82 -2.39 -8.38
C LYS A 20 8.82 -3.29 -7.65
N ALA A 21 8.87 -3.33 -6.32
CA ALA A 21 7.88 -4.01 -5.49
C ALA A 21 6.77 -3.06 -5.04
N TYR A 22 7.14 -1.90 -4.48
CA TYR A 22 6.19 -1.00 -3.80
C TYR A 22 5.22 -0.28 -4.75
N GLY A 23 5.65 0.01 -5.98
CA GLY A 23 4.85 0.68 -7.00
C GLY A 23 4.04 -0.26 -7.91
N SER A 24 4.35 -1.56 -7.91
CA SER A 24 3.77 -2.52 -8.86
C SER A 24 2.64 -3.37 -8.26
N LEU A 25 2.11 -4.31 -9.04
CA LEU A 25 1.13 -5.30 -8.58
C LEU A 25 1.74 -6.32 -7.59
N LEU A 26 3.07 -6.45 -7.56
CA LEU A 26 3.78 -7.31 -6.59
C LEU A 26 3.48 -6.89 -5.14
N LEU A 27 3.14 -5.62 -4.90
CA LEU A 27 2.67 -5.15 -3.60
C LEU A 27 1.50 -5.99 -3.05
N ALA A 28 0.54 -6.34 -3.91
CA ALA A 28 -0.64 -7.11 -3.50
C ALA A 28 -0.29 -8.56 -3.19
N GLU A 29 0.62 -9.15 -3.97
CA GLU A 29 1.15 -10.50 -3.73
C GLU A 29 1.87 -10.57 -2.38
N ILE A 30 2.79 -9.63 -2.12
CA ILE A 30 3.50 -9.51 -0.84
C ILE A 30 2.49 -9.35 0.31
N GLY A 31 1.46 -8.52 0.13
CA GLY A 31 0.44 -8.30 1.16
C GLY A 31 -0.33 -9.57 1.51
N VAL A 32 -0.75 -10.36 0.51
CA VAL A 32 -1.46 -11.63 0.72
C VAL A 32 -0.55 -12.68 1.37
N GLU A 33 0.70 -12.79 0.92
CA GLU A 33 1.65 -13.75 1.47
C GLU A 33 2.07 -13.42 2.91
N ALA A 34 2.26 -12.13 3.21
CA ALA A 34 2.70 -11.68 4.53
C ALA A 34 1.59 -11.70 5.58
N PHE A 35 0.32 -11.55 5.16
CA PHE A 35 -0.83 -11.48 6.05
C PHE A 35 -1.99 -12.41 5.59
N PRO A 36 -1.76 -13.73 5.50
CA PRO A 36 -2.78 -14.69 5.06
C PRO A 36 -3.97 -14.79 6.03
N GLU A 37 -3.79 -14.36 7.28
CA GLU A 37 -4.86 -14.22 8.27
C GLU A 37 -5.78 -13.02 8.01
N LYS A 38 -5.34 -12.08 7.16
CA LYS A 38 -6.10 -10.88 6.80
C LYS A 38 -6.60 -10.90 5.37
N TYR A 39 -5.80 -11.39 4.43
CA TYR A 39 -6.14 -11.38 3.00
C TYR A 39 -6.16 -12.79 2.44
N SER A 40 -7.18 -13.09 1.63
CA SER A 40 -7.34 -14.39 0.97
C SER A 40 -6.92 -14.37 -0.50
N GLY A 41 -6.73 -13.18 -1.09
CA GLY A 41 -6.29 -13.03 -2.48
C GLY A 41 -6.69 -11.69 -3.07
N PHE A 42 -6.46 -11.54 -4.37
CA PHE A 42 -6.87 -10.36 -5.13
C PHE A 42 -7.15 -10.71 -6.60
N LYS A 43 -7.84 -9.79 -7.29
CA LYS A 43 -8.04 -9.80 -8.74
C LYS A 43 -7.63 -8.45 -9.32
N VAL A 44 -7.16 -8.46 -10.57
CA VAL A 44 -6.68 -7.25 -11.25
C VAL A 44 -7.40 -7.09 -12.58
N GLU A 45 -7.86 -5.88 -12.84
CA GLU A 45 -8.38 -5.42 -14.12
C GLU A 45 -7.55 -4.21 -14.57
N GLY A 46 -6.57 -4.46 -15.43
CA GLY A 46 -5.63 -3.44 -15.91
C GLY A 46 -4.21 -3.96 -16.06
N ASP A 47 -3.28 -3.07 -16.32
CA ASP A 47 -1.87 -3.34 -16.60
C ASP A 47 -0.93 -3.01 -15.41
N GLY A 48 -1.49 -2.56 -14.28
CA GLY A 48 -0.74 -2.12 -13.11
C GLY A 48 -0.47 -0.61 -13.06
N TYR A 49 -0.85 0.16 -14.09
CA TYR A 49 -0.73 1.62 -14.15
C TYR A 49 -2.07 2.32 -13.90
N ALA A 50 -2.11 3.64 -14.13
CA ALA A 50 -3.31 4.46 -13.97
C ALA A 50 -4.51 3.89 -14.74
N GLY A 51 -5.66 3.78 -14.08
CA GLY A 51 -6.86 3.14 -14.59
C GLY A 51 -7.03 1.69 -14.15
N THR A 52 -5.97 1.02 -13.68
CA THR A 52 -6.07 -0.33 -13.13
C THR A 52 -6.98 -0.36 -11.89
N ILE A 53 -7.84 -1.38 -11.81
CA ILE A 53 -8.64 -1.67 -10.63
C ILE A 53 -8.15 -2.97 -10.01
N ILE A 54 -7.81 -2.93 -8.73
CA ILE A 54 -7.51 -4.12 -7.93
C ILE A 54 -8.65 -4.37 -6.96
N GLN A 55 -9.14 -5.61 -6.92
CA GLN A 55 -10.09 -6.09 -5.92
C GLN A 55 -9.37 -7.00 -4.94
N VAL A 56 -9.29 -6.61 -3.67
CA VAL A 56 -8.63 -7.37 -2.62
C VAL A 56 -9.68 -8.02 -1.73
N PHE A 57 -9.49 -9.30 -1.42
CA PHE A 57 -10.41 -10.10 -0.60
C PHE A 57 -9.84 -10.31 0.80
N PHE A 58 -10.65 -10.06 1.83
CA PHE A 58 -10.28 -10.37 3.20
C PHE A 58 -10.43 -11.87 3.47
N ALA A 59 -9.66 -12.38 4.45
CA ALA A 59 -9.75 -13.76 4.88
C ALA A 59 -11.05 -14.01 5.67
N PRO A 60 -11.62 -15.24 5.63
CA PRO A 60 -12.80 -15.58 6.43
C PRO A 60 -12.57 -15.31 7.92
N GLY A 61 -13.53 -14.65 8.57
CA GLY A 61 -13.46 -14.31 10.00
C GLY A 61 -12.82 -12.96 10.33
N VAL A 62 -12.29 -12.25 9.33
CA VAL A 62 -11.94 -10.82 9.47
C VAL A 62 -13.21 -10.01 9.58
N ALA A 63 -13.30 -9.14 10.59
CA ALA A 63 -14.45 -8.27 10.78
C ALA A 63 -14.49 -7.16 9.72
N GLY A 64 -15.69 -6.83 9.25
CA GLY A 64 -15.93 -5.81 8.23
C GLY A 64 -16.36 -6.40 6.89
N PRO A 65 -16.41 -5.57 5.82
CA PRO A 65 -16.77 -6.02 4.48
C PRO A 65 -15.78 -7.07 3.95
N PRO A 66 -16.25 -8.01 3.10
CA PRO A 66 -15.44 -9.14 2.66
C PRO A 66 -14.34 -8.79 1.64
N TRP A 67 -14.39 -7.59 1.05
CA TRP A 67 -13.43 -7.14 0.04
C TRP A 67 -13.45 -5.61 -0.10
N TYR A 68 -12.50 -5.07 -0.85
CA TYR A 68 -12.53 -3.70 -1.36
C TYR A 68 -12.00 -3.64 -2.79
N LYS A 69 -12.37 -2.58 -3.52
CA LYS A 69 -11.77 -2.20 -4.79
C LYS A 69 -11.03 -0.89 -4.65
N GLU A 70 -9.82 -0.88 -5.18
CA GLU A 70 -8.97 0.29 -5.29
C GLU A 70 -8.69 0.54 -6.78
N LYS A 71 -8.84 1.79 -7.22
CA LYS A 71 -8.49 2.23 -8.56
C LYS A 71 -7.21 3.03 -8.50
N TYR A 72 -6.24 2.68 -9.34
CA TYR A 72 -4.99 3.44 -9.45
C TYR A 72 -5.25 4.70 -10.25
N LEU A 73 -5.02 5.84 -9.62
CA LEU A 73 -5.13 7.17 -10.23
C LEU A 73 -3.81 7.57 -10.87
N VAL A 74 -2.69 7.25 -10.20
CA VAL A 74 -1.34 7.57 -10.65
C VAL A 74 -0.42 6.39 -10.34
N VAL A 75 0.44 6.05 -11.28
CA VAL A 75 1.63 5.23 -11.08
C VAL A 75 2.73 5.87 -11.91
N ASP A 76 3.68 6.52 -11.24
CA ASP A 76 4.75 7.29 -11.85
C ASP A 76 6.09 6.67 -11.46
N ASP A 77 6.73 5.97 -12.41
CA ASP A 77 7.99 5.26 -12.19
C ASP A 77 9.19 6.21 -12.06
N GLU A 78 9.13 7.39 -12.69
CA GLU A 78 10.21 8.37 -12.62
C GLU A 78 10.25 9.01 -11.23
N ARG A 79 9.09 9.43 -10.73
CA ARG A 79 8.93 10.03 -9.40
C ARG A 79 8.84 8.99 -8.29
N ARG A 80 8.55 7.73 -8.63
CA ARG A 80 8.29 6.61 -7.72
C ARG A 80 7.14 6.91 -6.76
N VAL A 81 6.02 7.31 -7.35
CA VAL A 81 4.79 7.68 -6.64
C VAL A 81 3.61 6.91 -7.22
N LYS A 82 2.78 6.35 -6.34
CA LYS A 82 1.54 5.67 -6.70
C LYS A 82 0.42 6.22 -5.84
N VAL A 83 -0.70 6.54 -6.48
CA VAL A 83 -1.92 7.02 -5.83
C VAL A 83 -3.06 6.10 -6.21
N GLY A 84 -3.71 5.53 -5.22
CA GLY A 84 -4.88 4.68 -5.39
C GLY A 84 -6.05 5.19 -4.56
N GLU A 85 -7.25 5.17 -5.13
CA GLU A 85 -8.48 5.55 -4.45
C GLU A 85 -9.36 4.33 -4.26
N PHE A 86 -9.90 4.15 -3.06
CA PHE A 86 -10.92 3.14 -2.83
C PHE A 86 -12.20 3.59 -3.51
N VAL A 87 -12.78 2.72 -4.33
CA VAL A 87 -13.98 3.02 -5.13
C VAL A 87 -15.19 2.19 -4.72
N GLU A 88 -14.98 1.07 -4.02
CA GLU A 88 -16.05 0.17 -3.58
C GLU A 88 -15.60 -0.70 -2.40
N GLY A 89 -16.51 -1.03 -1.48
CA GLY A 89 -16.24 -1.93 -0.35
C GLY A 89 -15.32 -1.37 0.75
N GLY A 90 -14.81 -2.26 1.59
CA GLY A 90 -13.84 -1.95 2.64
C GLY A 90 -14.27 -0.86 3.62
N VAL A 91 -13.44 0.16 3.80
CA VAL A 91 -13.71 1.25 4.75
C VAL A 91 -14.85 2.18 4.30
N LEU A 92 -15.16 2.23 3.00
CA LEU A 92 -16.26 3.06 2.48
C LEU A 92 -17.63 2.61 3.01
N GLU A 93 -17.80 1.31 3.25
CA GLU A 93 -19.02 0.76 3.88
C GLU A 93 -19.01 0.90 5.41
N GLN A 94 -17.94 1.47 5.99
CA GLN A 94 -17.72 1.58 7.43
C GLN A 94 -17.59 3.04 7.89
N GLY A 95 -18.18 3.98 7.14
CA GLY A 95 -18.28 5.38 7.53
C GLY A 95 -17.30 6.34 6.84
N PHE A 96 -16.49 5.84 5.90
CA PHE A 96 -15.65 6.69 5.05
C PHE A 96 -16.42 7.17 3.82
N LYS A 97 -16.29 8.46 3.50
CA LYS A 97 -16.75 9.06 2.26
C LYS A 97 -15.71 8.93 1.14
N SER A 98 -14.45 9.15 1.48
CA SER A 98 -13.31 8.99 0.57
C SER A 98 -12.13 8.39 1.33
N TYR A 99 -11.29 7.67 0.60
CA TYR A 99 -10.10 7.04 1.13
C TYR A 99 -9.09 6.84 0.01
N VAL A 100 -8.02 7.63 0.05
CA VAL A 100 -6.98 7.69 -0.98
C VAL A 100 -5.63 7.35 -0.35
N VAL A 101 -4.95 6.37 -0.91
CA VAL A 101 -3.64 5.90 -0.48
C VAL A 101 -2.58 6.43 -1.43
N THR A 102 -1.53 7.03 -0.88
CA THR A 102 -0.34 7.46 -1.63
C THR A 102 0.89 6.73 -1.12
N LEU A 103 1.64 6.12 -2.03
CA LEU A 103 2.82 5.32 -1.78
C LEU A 103 4.02 5.93 -2.51
N GLU A 104 5.15 6.10 -1.82
CA GLU A 104 6.35 6.73 -2.40
C GLU A 104 7.64 6.02 -1.98
N ALA A 105 8.59 5.91 -2.91
CA ALA A 105 9.97 5.51 -2.64
C ALA A 105 10.95 6.67 -2.91
N ILE A 106 11.45 7.27 -1.83
CA ILE A 106 12.20 8.53 -1.83
C ILE A 106 13.69 8.25 -1.63
N GLU A 107 14.53 8.82 -2.50
CA GLU A 107 15.98 8.71 -2.38
C GLU A 107 16.52 9.45 -1.15
N LYS A 108 17.53 8.86 -0.50
CA LYS A 108 18.27 9.54 0.56
C LYS A 108 19.50 10.22 -0.03
N LYS A 109 19.61 11.54 0.19
CA LYS A 109 20.76 12.33 -0.28
C LYS A 109 22.07 11.72 0.24
N GLY A 110 22.95 11.34 -0.68
CA GLY A 110 24.26 10.76 -0.36
C GLY A 110 24.25 9.27 0.03
N LYS A 111 23.10 8.58 -0.05
CA LYS A 111 22.99 7.14 0.24
C LYS A 111 22.23 6.43 -0.89
N LYS A 112 22.97 5.92 -1.88
CA LYS A 112 22.37 5.31 -3.08
C LYS A 112 21.68 3.96 -2.80
N ASP A 113 22.12 3.26 -1.78
CA ASP A 113 21.62 1.93 -1.40
C ASP A 113 20.62 1.98 -0.22
N GLU A 114 20.09 3.17 0.08
CA GLU A 114 19.03 3.33 1.07
C GLU A 114 17.95 4.28 0.53
N CYS A 115 16.71 4.04 0.92
CA CYS A 115 15.60 4.94 0.63
C CYS A 115 14.70 5.15 1.84
N ILE A 116 13.81 6.13 1.73
CA ILE A 116 12.66 6.29 2.62
C ILE A 116 11.45 5.78 1.86
N MET A 117 10.72 4.85 2.46
CA MET A 117 9.43 4.43 1.97
C MET A 117 8.35 5.17 2.76
N ARG A 118 7.49 5.90 2.06
CA ARG A 118 6.39 6.66 2.65
C ARG A 118 5.05 6.09 2.21
N GLY A 119 4.11 6.05 3.14
CA GLY A 119 2.71 5.73 2.88
C GLY A 119 1.83 6.75 3.58
N SER A 120 0.83 7.27 2.88
CA SER A 120 -0.18 8.16 3.46
C SER A 120 -1.59 7.77 3.06
N ILE A 121 -2.54 8.15 3.90
CA ILE A 121 -3.97 7.97 3.68
C ILE A 121 -4.63 9.33 3.86
N GLU A 122 -5.17 9.86 2.77
CA GLU A 122 -6.10 10.98 2.78
C GLU A 122 -7.52 10.43 2.89
N TYR A 123 -8.33 10.99 3.78
CA TYR A 123 -9.67 10.48 4.05
C TYR A 123 -10.65 11.58 4.34
N GLU A 124 -11.92 11.29 4.05
CA GLU A 124 -13.08 12.04 4.53
C GLU A 124 -14.06 11.05 5.16
N LEU A 125 -14.59 11.37 6.34
CA LEU A 125 -15.58 10.55 7.05
C LEU A 125 -16.98 11.14 6.90
N ASN A 126 -17.93 10.26 6.60
CA ASN A 126 -19.38 10.52 6.72
C ASN A 126 -19.89 10.27 8.14
N ASP A 127 -19.20 9.43 8.92
CA ASP A 127 -19.52 9.12 10.32
C ASP A 127 -18.25 9.23 11.18
N GLU A 128 -18.29 10.10 12.19
CA GLU A 128 -17.15 10.29 13.10
C GLU A 128 -16.87 9.06 13.99
N ALA A 129 -17.85 8.17 14.16
CA ALA A 129 -17.64 6.88 14.83
C ALA A 129 -16.60 6.00 14.12
N ALA A 130 -16.34 6.26 12.83
CA ALA A 130 -15.32 5.58 12.05
C ALA A 130 -13.88 6.05 12.33
N LEU A 131 -13.67 7.11 13.12
CA LEU A 131 -12.34 7.65 13.41
C LEU A 131 -11.31 6.60 13.90
N PRO A 132 -11.65 5.62 14.77
CA PRO A 132 -10.71 4.58 15.16
C PRO A 132 -10.16 3.76 13.98
N LEU A 133 -10.94 3.59 12.90
CA LEU A 133 -10.52 2.88 11.70
C LEU A 133 -9.42 3.62 10.94
N VAL A 134 -9.30 4.95 11.07
CA VAL A 134 -8.17 5.72 10.50
C VAL A 134 -6.86 5.23 11.11
N THR A 135 -6.84 5.07 12.44
CA THR A 135 -5.67 4.54 13.17
C THR A 135 -5.37 3.10 12.77
N SER A 136 -6.38 2.23 12.71
CA SER A 136 -6.18 0.84 12.25
C SER A 136 -5.68 0.76 10.81
N SER A 137 -6.16 1.65 9.95
CA SER A 137 -5.78 1.72 8.54
C SER A 137 -4.31 2.11 8.34
N ILE A 138 -3.84 3.15 9.03
CA ILE A 138 -2.45 3.58 8.91
C ILE A 138 -1.46 2.58 9.51
N GLU A 139 -1.84 1.88 10.59
CA GLU A 139 -1.03 0.78 11.13
C GLU A 139 -1.03 -0.46 10.22
N GLY A 140 -2.15 -0.73 9.55
CA GLY A 140 -2.22 -1.75 8.48
C GLY A 140 -1.28 -1.43 7.31
N LEU A 141 -1.30 -0.18 6.83
CA LEU A 141 -0.39 0.29 5.79
C LEU A 141 1.08 0.17 6.22
N LEU A 142 1.41 0.55 7.47
CA LEU A 142 2.75 0.35 8.02
C LEU A 142 3.17 -1.13 8.03
N GLY A 143 2.25 -2.05 8.35
CA GLY A 143 2.49 -3.49 8.28
C GLY A 143 2.88 -3.94 6.87
N ILE A 144 2.11 -3.51 5.86
CA ILE A 144 2.41 -3.79 4.45
C ILE A 144 3.76 -3.19 4.03
N MET A 145 4.04 -1.95 4.45
CA MET A 145 5.32 -1.30 4.17
C MET A 145 6.50 -2.13 4.74
N LYS A 146 6.38 -2.64 5.96
CA LYS A 146 7.42 -3.50 6.56
C LYS A 146 7.59 -4.81 5.79
N ALA A 147 6.49 -5.44 5.37
CA ALA A 147 6.55 -6.67 4.57
C ALA A 147 7.27 -6.44 3.23
N VAL A 148 7.00 -5.31 2.56
CA VAL A 148 7.72 -4.93 1.33
C VAL A 148 9.21 -4.70 1.60
N ALA A 149 9.54 -3.99 2.68
CA ALA A 149 10.93 -3.76 3.07
C ALA A 149 11.69 -5.08 3.29
N ASP A 150 11.10 -6.02 4.03
CA ASP A 150 11.67 -7.34 4.28
C ASP A 150 11.84 -8.13 2.97
N TYR A 151 10.84 -8.09 2.09
CA TYR A 151 10.91 -8.71 0.77
C TYR A 151 12.08 -8.15 -0.06
N VAL A 152 12.17 -6.84 -0.25
CA VAL A 152 13.21 -6.26 -1.10
C VAL A 152 14.61 -6.46 -0.53
N ILE A 153 14.78 -6.43 0.80
CA ILE A 153 16.07 -6.72 1.44
C ILE A 153 16.51 -8.17 1.18
N LYS A 154 15.60 -9.13 1.31
CA LYS A 154 15.86 -10.55 1.07
C LYS A 154 16.17 -10.86 -0.39
N HIS A 155 15.47 -10.21 -1.33
CA HIS A 155 15.61 -10.48 -2.76
C HIS A 155 16.67 -9.61 -3.46
N HIS A 156 17.11 -8.51 -2.84
CA HIS A 156 18.23 -7.71 -3.35
C HIS A 156 19.60 -8.34 -3.02
N THR A 157 19.74 -8.99 -1.87
CA THR A 157 21.00 -9.64 -1.45
C THR A 157 21.41 -10.82 -2.31
N THR A 158 20.50 -11.41 -3.09
CA THR A 158 20.76 -12.56 -3.97
C THR A 158 21.43 -12.18 -5.29
N THR A 159 21.47 -10.88 -5.66
CA THR A 159 22.02 -10.43 -6.95
C THR A 159 23.50 -10.01 -6.85
N THR A 160 24.02 -9.77 -5.65
CA THR A 160 25.41 -9.27 -5.44
C THR A 160 26.46 -10.37 -5.29
N THR A 161 26.11 -11.63 -5.53
CA THR A 161 27.07 -12.75 -5.51
C THR A 161 27.09 -13.41 -6.89
N ASN A 162 27.86 -12.85 -7.82
CA ASN A 162 28.42 -13.52 -9.00
C ASN A 162 29.59 -12.71 -9.56
#